data_AF-A0A1M6K5G5-F1
#
_entry.id   AF-A0A1M6K5G5-F1
#
_cell.length_a   1.000
_cell.length_b   1.000
_cell.length_c   1.000
_cell.angle_alpha   90.00
_cell.angle_beta   90.00
_cell.angle_gamma   90.00
#
_symmetry.space_group_name_H-M   'P 1'
#
loop_
_entity.id
_entity.type
_entity.pdbx_description
1 polymer ?
#
loop_
_entity_poly.entity_id
_entity_poly.type
_entity_poly.pdbx_seq_one_letter_code
_entity_poly.pdbx_strand_id
1 'polypeptide(L)'
;MNYKNFLLILLFSIITANAQKREINAEIINFNNDTIKTIMMVRVNLFNNLMINELSFIKKITTIDTTGNKTNIPAKLIKKLTFADFANRVRTFKYDGKKQLLEIIYDGKHKAFVTYAANPYDGSIVSYI
;
A
#
# COMPACT_ATOMS: atom_id res chain seq x y z
N MET A 1 -16.96 32.75 -10.09
CA MET A 1 -15.56 32.45 -9.73
C MET A 1 -14.67 32.89 -10.90
N ASN A 2 -13.72 33.82 -10.71
CA ASN A 2 -12.86 34.28 -11.80
C ASN A 2 -11.83 33.20 -12.16
N TYR A 3 -11.37 33.17 -13.42
CA TYR A 3 -10.39 32.21 -13.97
C TYR A 3 -9.16 32.04 -13.07
N LYS A 4 -8.67 33.13 -12.45
CA LYS A 4 -7.55 33.08 -11.50
C LYS A 4 -7.83 32.20 -10.28
N ASN A 5 -9.04 32.27 -9.72
CA ASN A 5 -9.45 31.44 -8.57
C ASN A 5 -9.65 29.98 -8.98
N PHE A 6 -10.17 29.74 -10.19
CA PHE A 6 -10.29 28.39 -10.74
C PHE A 6 -8.92 27.75 -10.96
N LEU A 7 -7.96 28.51 -11.53
CA LEU A 7 -6.60 28.04 -11.75
C LEU A 7 -5.88 27.71 -10.44
N LEU A 8 -6.11 28.51 -9.39
CA LEU A 8 -5.56 28.28 -8.06
C LEU A 8 -6.07 26.97 -7.44
N ILE A 9 -7.39 26.72 -7.54
CA ILE A 9 -8.01 25.48 -7.06
C ILE A 9 -7.48 24.28 -7.86
N LEU A 10 -7.35 24.43 -9.18
CA LEU A 10 -6.78 23.40 -10.05
C LEU A 10 -5.34 23.07 -9.62
N LEU A 11 -4.48 24.08 -9.43
CA LEU A 11 -3.10 23.89 -8.96
C LEU A 11 -3.07 23.17 -7.60
N PHE A 12 -3.92 23.60 -6.66
CA PHE A 12 -4.00 23.00 -5.34
C PHE A 12 -4.43 21.53 -5.38
N SER A 13 -5.38 21.18 -6.25
CA SER A 13 -5.81 19.79 -6.45
C SER A 13 -4.69 18.89 -7.00
N ILE A 14 -3.84 19.42 -7.89
CA ILE A 14 -2.75 18.65 -8.51
C ILE A 14 -1.62 18.39 -7.49
N ILE A 15 -1.31 19.37 -6.65
CA ILE A 15 -0.27 19.25 -5.62
C ILE A 15 -0.70 18.22 -4.57
N THR A 16 -1.94 18.30 -4.09
CA THR A 16 -2.48 17.38 -3.08
C THR A 16 -2.62 15.94 -3.59
N ALA A 17 -2.84 15.72 -4.89
CA ALA A 17 -2.89 14.38 -5.48
C ALA A 17 -1.51 13.70 -5.56
N ASN A 18 -0.42 14.47 -5.74
CA ASN A 18 0.93 13.92 -5.83
C ASN A 18 1.60 13.76 -4.47
N ALA A 19 1.30 14.63 -3.50
CA ALA A 19 1.81 14.54 -2.13
C ALA A 19 1.43 13.23 -1.41
N GLN A 20 0.37 12.55 -1.89
CA GLN A 20 -0.10 11.30 -1.30
C GLN A 20 0.68 10.06 -1.73
N LYS A 21 1.65 10.14 -2.66
CA LYS A 21 2.47 8.98 -3.06
C LYS A 21 3.81 9.00 -2.33
N ARG A 22 4.21 7.85 -1.78
CA ARG A 22 5.48 7.69 -1.09
C ARG A 22 6.13 6.36 -1.44
N GLU A 23 7.43 6.31 -1.24
CA GLU A 23 8.27 5.16 -1.51
C GLU A 23 8.73 4.52 -0.20
N ILE A 24 8.73 3.18 -0.16
CA ILE A 24 9.15 2.38 0.99
C ILE A 24 10.02 1.22 0.50
N ASN A 25 11.11 0.96 1.22
CA ASN A 25 11.88 -0.26 1.02
C ASN A 25 11.05 -1.47 1.47
N ALA A 26 10.91 -2.44 0.59
CA ALA A 26 10.12 -3.63 0.81
C ALA A 26 10.89 -4.90 0.43
N GLU A 27 10.58 -5.97 1.14
CA GLU A 27 11.04 -7.32 0.84
C GLU A 27 9.84 -8.17 0.44
N ILE A 28 9.93 -8.80 -0.72
CA ILE A 28 8.91 -9.69 -1.27
C ILE A 28 9.52 -11.09 -1.34
N ILE A 29 8.81 -12.07 -0.79
CA ILE A 29 9.08 -13.49 -1.02
C ILE A 29 8.03 -14.01 -1.98
N ASN A 30 8.44 -14.62 -3.08
CA ASN A 30 7.53 -15.25 -4.03
C ASN A 30 7.22 -16.71 -3.63
N PHE A 31 6.39 -17.42 -4.40
CA PHE A 31 6.05 -18.81 -4.11
C PHE A 31 7.19 -19.81 -4.38
N ASN A 32 8.22 -19.41 -5.12
CA ASN A 32 9.46 -20.18 -5.31
C ASN A 32 10.47 -19.96 -4.17
N ASN A 33 10.12 -19.15 -3.15
CA ASN A 33 10.99 -18.70 -2.07
C ASN A 33 12.13 -17.76 -2.50
N ASP A 34 12.08 -17.19 -3.69
CA ASP A 34 13.01 -16.12 -4.08
C ASP A 34 12.67 -14.86 -3.30
N THR A 35 13.71 -14.16 -2.86
CA THR A 35 13.60 -12.90 -2.14
C THR A 35 13.94 -11.74 -3.07
N ILE A 36 13.00 -10.81 -3.22
CA ILE A 36 13.13 -9.61 -4.04
C ILE A 36 13.13 -8.40 -3.10
N LYS A 37 14.27 -7.72 -3.00
CA LYS A 37 14.39 -6.43 -2.31
C LYS A 37 14.13 -5.32 -3.31
N THR A 38 13.19 -4.43 -3.00
CA THR A 38 12.73 -3.42 -3.95
C THR A 38 12.19 -2.19 -3.23
N ILE A 39 11.95 -1.13 -4.00
CA ILE A 39 11.23 0.06 -3.55
C ILE A 39 9.78 -0.09 -4.00
N MET A 40 8.85 -0.06 -3.06
CA MET A 40 7.42 -0.07 -3.32
C MET A 40 6.85 1.34 -3.22
N MET A 41 5.98 1.68 -4.16
CA MET A 41 5.15 2.88 -4.10
C MET A 41 3.86 2.58 -3.35
N VAL A 42 3.57 3.37 -2.31
CA VAL A 42 2.33 3.34 -1.54
C VAL A 42 1.63 4.70 -1.63
N ARG A 43 0.33 4.72 -1.35
CA ARG A 43 -0.37 5.97 -1.03
C ARG A 43 -0.44 6.17 0.48
N VAL A 44 -0.42 7.41 0.93
CA VAL A 44 -0.68 7.81 2.31
C VAL A 44 -1.98 8.59 2.42
N ASN A 45 -2.52 8.67 3.62
CA ASN A 45 -3.68 9.50 3.92
C ASN A 45 -3.33 10.99 3.72
N LEU A 46 -4.28 11.76 3.18
CA LEU A 46 -4.10 13.19 2.91
C LEU A 46 -3.89 14.03 4.18
N PHE A 47 -4.52 13.64 5.30
CA PHE A 47 -4.47 14.35 6.58
C PHE A 47 -3.41 13.79 7.53
N ASN A 48 -2.93 12.57 7.29
CA ASN A 48 -1.87 11.94 8.07
C ASN A 48 -0.90 11.17 7.15
N ASN A 49 0.24 11.79 6.85
CA ASN A 49 1.26 11.24 5.95
C ASN A 49 2.08 10.07 6.55
N LEU A 50 1.86 9.74 7.83
CA LEU A 50 2.40 8.54 8.47
C LEU A 50 1.48 7.33 8.25
N MET A 51 0.20 7.58 7.93
CA MET A 51 -0.78 6.52 7.73
C MET A 51 -0.80 6.10 6.26
N ILE A 52 -0.42 4.85 6.01
CA ILE A 52 -0.48 4.23 4.68
C ILE A 52 -1.94 3.95 4.34
N ASN A 53 -2.32 4.14 3.08
CA ASN A 53 -3.58 3.66 2.51
C ASN A 53 -3.35 2.27 1.93
N GLU A 54 -3.73 1.23 2.65
CA GLU A 54 -3.46 -0.16 2.27
C GLU A 54 -4.13 -0.58 0.97
N LEU A 55 -5.27 0.03 0.64
CA LEU A 55 -5.97 -0.21 -0.62
C LEU A 55 -5.10 0.12 -1.84
N SER A 56 -4.05 0.93 -1.67
CA SER A 56 -3.10 1.25 -2.72
C SER A 56 -2.24 0.07 -3.17
N PHE A 57 -2.07 -0.98 -2.34
CA PHE A 57 -1.14 -2.07 -2.63
C PHE A 57 -1.66 -3.50 -2.38
N ILE A 58 -2.75 -3.69 -1.62
CA ILE A 58 -3.21 -5.04 -1.23
C ILE A 58 -3.55 -5.98 -2.40
N LYS A 59 -3.98 -5.48 -3.56
CA LYS A 59 -4.33 -6.31 -4.73
C LYS A 59 -3.14 -6.49 -5.69
N LYS A 60 -2.28 -5.49 -5.73
CA LYS A 60 -1.05 -5.45 -6.54
C LYS A 60 -0.15 -4.40 -5.94
N ILE A 61 1.14 -4.67 -5.89
CA ILE A 61 2.14 -3.72 -5.45
C ILE A 61 2.76 -3.07 -6.68
N THR A 62 3.07 -1.78 -6.60
CA THR A 62 3.85 -1.08 -7.63
C THR A 62 5.28 -0.95 -7.12
N THR A 63 6.22 -1.57 -7.81
CA THR A 63 7.65 -1.49 -7.52
C THR A 63 8.34 -0.53 -8.46
N ILE A 64 9.46 0.05 -8.02
CA ILE A 64 10.31 0.93 -8.79
C ILE A 64 11.68 0.25 -8.90
N ASP A 65 12.19 0.11 -10.12
CA ASP A 65 13.52 -0.41 -10.35
C ASP A 65 14.60 0.68 -10.27
N THR A 66 15.87 0.30 -10.40
CA THR A 66 17.01 1.23 -10.35
C THR A 66 17.03 2.26 -11.47
N THR A 67 16.27 2.05 -12.54
CA THR A 67 16.13 2.98 -13.67
C THR A 67 14.90 3.90 -13.53
N GLY A 68 14.13 3.76 -12.44
CA GLY A 68 12.91 4.52 -12.20
C GLY A 68 11.68 3.95 -12.90
N ASN A 69 11.79 2.81 -13.59
CA ASN A 69 10.66 2.17 -14.23
C ASN A 69 9.75 1.52 -13.19
N LYS A 70 8.44 1.63 -13.44
CA LYS A 70 7.40 1.10 -12.55
C LYS A 70 6.91 -0.24 -13.06
N THR A 71 6.91 -1.24 -12.20
CA THR A 71 6.36 -2.56 -12.49
C THR A 71 5.29 -2.91 -11.46
N ASN A 72 4.23 -3.57 -11.89
CA ASN A 72 3.19 -4.04 -10.97
C ASN A 72 3.37 -5.54 -10.72
N ILE A 73 3.40 -5.93 -9.45
CA ILE A 73 3.40 -7.33 -9.05
C ILE A 73 2.03 -7.64 -8.41
N PRO A 74 1.19 -8.48 -9.03
CA PRO A 74 -0.11 -8.83 -8.48
C PRO A 74 0.02 -9.67 -7.20
N ALA A 75 -0.92 -9.50 -6.25
CA ALA A 75 -0.89 -10.15 -4.94
C ALA A 75 -0.76 -11.68 -5.02
N LYS A 76 -1.34 -12.31 -6.04
CA LYS A 76 -1.27 -13.77 -6.29
C LYS A 76 0.15 -14.31 -6.53
N LEU A 77 1.13 -13.46 -6.82
CA LEU A 77 2.53 -13.86 -7.01
C LEU A 77 3.38 -13.63 -5.74
N ILE A 78 2.78 -13.06 -4.70
CA ILE A 78 3.46 -12.66 -3.47
C ILE A 78 3.09 -13.65 -2.39
N LYS A 79 4.06 -14.45 -1.96
CA LYS A 79 3.89 -15.33 -0.80
C LYS A 79 3.93 -14.52 0.50
N LYS A 80 4.91 -13.61 0.61
CA LYS A 80 5.08 -12.72 1.77
C LYS A 80 5.57 -11.34 1.30
N LEU A 81 5.06 -10.28 1.91
CA LEU A 81 5.55 -8.92 1.75
C LEU A 81 5.90 -8.37 3.14
N THR A 82 7.08 -7.77 3.30
CA THR A 82 7.51 -7.18 4.57
C THR A 82 8.10 -5.80 4.32
N PHE A 83 7.75 -4.83 5.16
CA PHE A 83 8.34 -3.48 5.10
C PHE A 83 8.22 -2.78 6.46
N ALA A 84 9.02 -1.73 6.67
CA ALA A 84 8.82 -0.81 7.79
C ALA A 84 7.92 0.36 7.34
N ASP A 85 6.86 0.64 8.09
CA ASP A 85 5.99 1.78 7.81
C ASP A 85 6.64 3.12 8.21
N PHE A 86 5.95 4.23 7.96
CA PHE A 86 6.46 5.57 8.27
C PHE A 86 6.52 5.88 9.78
N ALA A 87 6.01 5.00 10.63
CA ALA A 87 6.16 5.03 12.08
C ALA A 87 7.20 3.99 12.56
N ASN A 88 8.02 3.45 11.66
CA ASN A 88 9.05 2.43 11.90
C ASN A 88 8.52 1.10 12.45
N ARG A 89 7.23 0.80 12.24
CA ARG A 89 6.65 -0.50 12.59
C ARG A 89 6.85 -1.46 11.43
N VAL A 90 7.38 -2.65 11.72
CA VAL A 90 7.50 -3.71 10.73
C VAL A 90 6.12 -4.31 10.49
N ARG A 91 5.68 -4.27 9.23
CA ARG A 91 4.40 -4.82 8.78
C ARG A 91 4.66 -5.99 7.85
N THR A 92 3.93 -7.08 8.05
CA THR A 92 4.06 -8.30 7.25
C THR A 92 2.72 -8.66 6.65
N PHE A 93 2.71 -8.96 5.36
CA PHE A 93 1.53 -9.33 4.60
C PHE A 93 1.72 -10.68 3.92
N LYS A 94 0.64 -11.43 3.75
CA LYS A 94 0.61 -12.69 2.99
C LYS A 94 -0.59 -12.73 2.05
N TYR A 95 -0.51 -13.51 0.99
CA TYR A 95 -1.65 -13.73 0.11
C TYR A 95 -2.77 -14.52 0.82
N ASP A 96 -4.02 -14.10 0.60
CA ASP A 96 -5.23 -14.74 1.13
C ASP A 96 -5.62 -16.04 0.42
N GLY A 97 -4.90 -16.41 -0.65
CA GLY A 97 -5.23 -17.56 -1.49
C GLY A 97 -6.32 -17.28 -2.53
N LYS A 98 -6.85 -16.06 -2.60
CA LYS A 98 -7.96 -15.67 -3.48
C LYS A 98 -7.65 -14.44 -4.33
N LYS A 99 -7.47 -13.26 -3.72
CA LYS A 99 -7.39 -12.00 -4.47
C LYS A 99 -6.44 -10.94 -3.91
N GLN A 100 -6.08 -11.00 -2.63
CA GLN A 100 -5.41 -9.88 -1.98
C GLN A 100 -4.44 -10.31 -0.88
N LEU A 101 -3.65 -9.34 -0.44
CA LEU A 101 -2.80 -9.45 0.72
C LEU A 101 -3.59 -9.20 2.01
N LEU A 102 -3.24 -9.95 3.06
CA LEU A 102 -3.72 -9.85 4.44
C LEU A 102 -2.55 -9.41 5.30
N GLU A 103 -2.77 -8.47 6.22
CA GLU A 103 -1.75 -8.15 7.20
C GLU A 103 -1.75 -9.20 8.31
N ILE A 104 -0.56 -9.61 8.72
CA ILE A 104 -0.32 -10.49 9.86
C ILE A 104 -0.06 -9.59 11.08
N ILE A 105 -1.00 -9.56 12.02
CA ILE A 105 -0.86 -8.79 13.28
C ILE A 105 -0.20 -9.63 14.37
N TYR A 106 -0.47 -10.93 14.37
CA TYR A 106 0.10 -11.88 15.32
C TYR A 106 0.22 -13.27 14.69
N ASP A 107 1.40 -13.89 14.79
CA ASP A 107 1.70 -15.23 14.25
C ASP A 107 2.24 -16.14 15.35
N GLY A 108 1.46 -16.32 16.42
CA GLY A 108 1.75 -17.23 17.52
C GLY A 108 0.86 -18.48 17.48
N LYS A 109 0.52 -19.02 18.66
CA LYS A 109 -0.41 -20.17 18.79
C LYS A 109 -1.76 -19.91 18.13
N HIS A 110 -2.22 -18.67 18.20
CA HIS A 110 -3.36 -18.16 17.44
C HIS A 110 -2.83 -17.19 16.39
N LYS A 111 -3.44 -17.17 15.21
CA LYS A 111 -3.07 -16.26 14.14
C LYS A 111 -4.13 -15.18 13.98
N ALA A 112 -3.71 -13.92 13.98
CA ALA A 112 -4.60 -12.79 13.80
C ALA A 112 -4.26 -12.05 12.51
N PHE A 113 -5.27 -11.82 11.67
CA PHE A 113 -5.12 -11.16 10.38
C PHE A 113 -6.04 -9.96 10.26
N VAL A 114 -5.59 -8.95 9.50
CA VAL A 114 -6.44 -7.82 9.10
C VAL A 114 -6.67 -7.89 7.59
N THR A 115 -7.94 -7.77 7.22
CA THR A 115 -8.35 -7.61 5.82
C THR A 115 -8.67 -6.15 5.54
N TYR A 116 -8.23 -5.66 4.38
CA TYR A 116 -8.52 -4.32 3.92
C TYR A 116 -9.54 -4.40 2.78
N ALA A 117 -10.59 -3.60 2.86
CA ALA A 117 -11.64 -3.48 1.86
C ALA A 117 -12.04 -2.02 1.71
N ALA A 118 -12.41 -1.63 0.50
CA ALA A 118 -12.99 -0.31 0.26
C ALA A 118 -14.46 -0.34 0.69
N ASN A 119 -14.85 0.50 1.65
CA ASN A 119 -16.27 0.79 1.87
C ASN A 119 -16.78 1.70 0.75
N PRO A 120 -17.86 1.34 0.04
CA PRO A 120 -18.37 2.11 -1.10
C PRO A 120 -18.86 3.53 -0.74
N TYR A 121 -19.16 3.82 0.52
CA TYR A 121 -19.72 5.11 0.92
C TYR A 121 -18.67 6.14 1.37
N ASP A 122 -17.60 5.70 2.04
CA ASP A 122 -16.63 6.60 2.68
C ASP A 122 -15.17 6.10 2.64
N GLY A 123 -14.92 4.90 2.13
CA GLY A 123 -13.58 4.29 2.11
C GLY A 123 -13.06 3.79 3.48
N SER A 124 -13.87 3.82 4.55
CA SER A 124 -13.53 3.31 5.88
C SER A 124 -13.39 1.77 5.90
N ILE A 125 -12.55 1.25 6.81
CA ILE A 125 -12.15 -0.18 6.88
C ILE A 125 -12.86 -0.85 8.06
N VAL A 126 -13.23 -2.13 7.93
CA VAL A 126 -13.01 -3.24 8.92
C VAL A 126 -13.76 -4.52 8.52
N SER A 127 -13.02 -5.63 8.43
CA SER A 127 -13.52 -6.98 8.74
C SER A 127 -12.38 -7.76 9.38
N TYR A 128 -12.59 -8.17 10.64
CA TYR A 128 -11.68 -9.03 11.39
C TYR A 128 -12.07 -10.50 11.11
N ILE A 129 -11.08 -11.35 10.90
CA ILE A 129 -11.25 -12.82 10.86
C ILE A 129 -10.24 -13.41 11.84
#